data_AF-X1EC81-F1
#
_entry.id   AF-X1EC81-F1
#
_cell.length_a   1.000
_cell.length_b   1.000
_cell.length_c   1.000
_cell.angle_alpha   90.00
_cell.angle_beta   90.00
_cell.angle_gamma   90.00
#
_symmetry.space_group_name_H-M   'P 1'
#
loop_
_entity.id
_entity.type
_entity.pdbx_description
1 polymer ?
#
loop_
_entity_poly.entity_id
_entity_poly.type
_entity_poly.pdbx_seq_one_letter_code
_entity_poly.pdbx_strand_id
1 'polypeptide(L)' 'MENITTIQLTKETRDMLKQFGTKAETYDSILRRLMENAKNL' A
#
# COMPACT_ATOMS: atom_id res chain seq x y z
N MET A 1 -11.88 -12.09 -12.63
CA MET A 1 -11.21 -12.37 -11.35
C MET A 1 -10.12 -11.34 -11.19
N GLU A 2 -10.18 -10.53 -10.13
CA GLU A 2 -9.11 -9.59 -9.81
C GLU A 2 -7.86 -10.41 -9.43
N ASN A 3 -6.72 -10.15 -10.09
CA ASN A 3 -5.45 -10.84 -9.85
C ASN A 3 -4.85 -10.38 -8.51
N ILE A 4 -5.46 -10.79 -7.40
CA ILE A 4 -5.02 -10.46 -6.06
C ILE A 4 -3.90 -11.43 -5.68
N THR A 5 -2.77 -10.87 -5.24
CA THR A 5 -1.63 -11.64 -4.72
C THR A 5 -1.33 -11.22 -3.29
N THR A 6 -0.57 -12.05 -2.57
CA THR A 6 -0.17 -11.77 -1.18
C THR A 6 1.31 -11.46 -1.11
N ILE A 7 1.68 -10.49 -0.28
CA ILE A 7 3.08 -10.14 0.01
C ILE A 7 3.33 -10.25 1.51
N GLN A 8 4.53 -10.68 1.87
CA GLN A 8 4.95 -10.74 3.26
C GLN A 8 5.49 -9.38 3.69
N LEU A 9 4.97 -8.86 4.79
CA LEU A 9 5.37 -7.58 5.38
C LEU A 9 5.53 -7.76 6.89
N THR A 10 6.39 -6.96 7.51
CA THR A 10 6.47 -6.91 8.96
C THR A 10 5.20 -6.26 9.53
N LYS A 11 4.90 -6.56 10.80
CA LYS A 11 3.76 -5.94 11.50
C LYS A 11 3.88 -4.42 11.54
N GLU A 12 5.11 -3.93 11.69
CA GLU A 12 5.44 -2.50 11.72
C GLU A 12 5.17 -1.84 10.36
N THR A 13 5.66 -2.41 9.26
CA THR A 13 5.41 -1.87 7.92
C THR A 13 3.93 -1.83 7.59
N ARG A 14 3.16 -2.87 7.95
CA ARG A 14 1.71 -2.86 7.80
C ARG A 14 1.05 -1.75 8.61
N ASP A 15 1.54 -1.47 9.81
CA ASP A 15 0.98 -0.42 10.65
C ASP A 15 1.28 0.98 10.09
N MET A 16 2.50 1.18 9.58
CA MET A 16 2.85 2.38 8.82
C MET A 16 1.94 2.56 7.60
N LEU A 17 1.68 1.50 6.82
CA LEU A 17 0.77 1.56 5.67
C LEU A 17 -0.64 2.05 6.04
N LYS A 18 -1.16 1.70 7.22
CA LYS A 18 -2.45 2.21 7.70
C LYS A 18 -2.44 3.72 7.95
N GLN A 19 -1.31 4.27 8.37
CA GLN A 19 -1.17 5.71 8.63
C GLN A 19 -1.19 6.53 7.33
N PHE A 20 -0.80 5.93 6.19
CA PHE A 20 -0.85 6.58 4.88
C PHE A 20 -2.26 6.58 4.25
N GLY A 21 -3.13 5.69 4.68
CA GLY A 21 -4.48 5.53 4.13
C GLY A 21 -5.47 6.56 4.67
N THR A 22 -6.37 7.04 3.81
CA THR A 22 -7.57 7.79 4.22
C THR A 22 -8.78 6.86 4.38
N LYS A 23 -9.90 7.36 4.93
CA LYS A 23 -11.13 6.56 5.08
C LYS A 23 -11.55 6.00 3.71
N ALA A 24 -11.66 4.67 3.63
CA ALA A 24 -12.03 3.87 2.44
C ALA A 24 -10.93 3.62 1.38
N GLU A 25 -9.65 3.89 1.67
CA GLU A 25 -8.53 3.48 0.79
C GLU A 25 -8.12 2.01 1.01
N THR A 26 -7.80 1.30 -0.08
CA THR A 26 -7.27 -0.08 0.00
C THR A 26 -5.74 -0.07 0.11
N TYR A 27 -5.15 -1.15 0.63
CA TYR A 27 -3.68 -1.28 0.64
C TYR A 27 -3.08 -1.24 -0.78
N ASP A 28 -3.79 -1.77 -1.79
CA ASP A 28 -3.35 -1.71 -3.18
C ASP A 28 -3.27 -0.27 -3.69
N SER A 29 -4.30 0.54 -3.43
CA SER A 29 -4.31 1.96 -3.80
C SER A 29 -3.22 2.76 -3.09
N ILE A 30 -3.01 2.52 -1.80
CA ILE A 30 -1.94 3.17 -1.01
C ILE A 30 -0.57 2.82 -1.61
N LEU A 31 -0.31 1.54 -1.86
CA LEU A 31 0.95 1.07 -2.42
C LEU A 31 1.19 1.65 -3.81
N ARG A 32 0.17 1.70 -4.69
CA ARG A 32 0.28 2.31 -6.02
C ARG A 32 0.70 3.78 -5.94
N ARG A 33 0.02 4.57 -5.12
CA ARG A 33 0.34 5.99 -4.92
C ARG A 33 1.77 6.20 -4.39
N LEU A 34 2.19 5.37 -3.43
CA LEU A 34 3.56 5.42 -2.91
C LEU A 34 4.60 5.07 -4.00
N MET A 35 4.32 4.05 -4.82
CA MET A 35 5.20 3.66 -5.92
C MET A 35 5.28 4.72 -7.02
N GLU A 36 4.17 5.38 -7.35
CA GLU A 36 4.15 6.49 -8.32
C GLU A 36 5.00 7.67 -7.84
N ASN A 37 4.90 8.02 -6.56
CA ASN A 37 5.78 9.04 -5.96
C ASN A 37 7.25 8.61 -6.00
N ALA A 38 7.55 7.35 -5.69
CA ALA A 38 8.91 6.82 -5.69
C ALA A 38 9.53 6.73 -7.10
N LYS A 39 8.72 6.55 -8.14
CA LYS A 39 9.17 6.49 -9.54
C LYS A 39 9.59 7.87 -10.10
N ASN A 40 9.16 8.94 -9.45
CA ASN A 40 9.48 10.32 -9.82
C ASN A 40 10.70 10.88 -9.06
N LEU A 41 11.44 10.03 -8.34
CA LEU A 41 12.75 10.31 -7.73
C LEU A 41 13.87 9.86 -8.67
#